data_AF-A0A2I0V7F0-F1
#
_entry.id   AF-A0A2I0V7F0-F1
#
_cell.length_a   1.000
_cell.length_b   1.000
_cell.length_c   1.000
_cell.angle_alpha   90.00
_cell.angle_beta   90.00
_cell.angle_gamma   90.00
#
_symmetry.space_group_name_H-M   'P 1'
#
loop_
_entity.id
_entity.type
_entity.pdbx_description
1 polymer ?
#
loop_
_entity_poly.entity_id
_entity_poly.type
_entity_poly.pdbx_seq_one_letter_code
_entity_poly.pdbx_strand_id
1 'polypeptide(L)' 'MAIAKNPVFHARTKHIEIDYHFIREHISSGAIQLTHLSSKDQIADILTKSLSPARFNDLRSKLTIRSSNA' A
#
# COMPACT_ATOMS: atom_id res chain seq x y z
N MET A 1 11.08 7.93 -27.54
CA MET A 1 12.16 6.90 -27.55
C MET A 1 13.36 7.23 -26.65
N ALA A 2 13.22 8.09 -25.62
CA ALA A 2 14.33 8.37 -24.69
C ALA A 2 14.43 7.33 -23.55
N ILE A 3 13.32 6.69 -23.18
CA ILE A 3 13.26 5.72 -22.07
C ILE A 3 13.95 4.39 -22.43
N ALA A 4 13.89 3.99 -23.71
CA ALA A 4 14.50 2.77 -24.28
C ALA A 4 16.03 2.67 -24.16
N LYS A 5 16.73 3.78 -23.96
CA LYS A 5 18.20 3.86 -24.06
C LYS A 5 18.93 3.96 -22.71
N ASN A 6 18.22 4.15 -21.60
CA ASN A 6 18.85 4.32 -20.29
C ASN A 6 18.44 3.18 -19.33
N PRO A 7 19.26 2.13 -19.17
CA PRO A 7 18.92 0.95 -18.39
C PRO A 7 18.61 1.25 -16.91
N VAL A 8 19.18 2.34 -16.37
CA VAL A 8 18.96 2.76 -14.97
C VAL A 8 17.55 3.32 -14.77
N PHE A 9 17.02 4.08 -15.73
CA PHE A 9 15.63 4.53 -15.70
C PHE A 9 14.66 3.41 -16.09
N HIS A 10 15.09 2.54 -17.01
CA HIS A 10 14.24 1.47 -17.50
C HIS A 10 13.92 0.41 -16.47
N ALA A 11 14.83 0.08 -15.55
CA ALA A 11 14.54 -0.89 -14.50
C ALA A 11 13.38 -0.42 -13.60
N ARG A 12 13.39 0.83 -13.12
CA ARG A 12 12.31 1.36 -12.27
C ARG A 12 10.98 1.46 -13.01
N THR A 13 11.00 1.92 -14.26
CA THR A 13 9.79 1.97 -15.09
C THR A 13 9.26 0.58 -15.37
N LYS A 14 10.13 -0.40 -15.63
CA LYS A 14 9.74 -1.80 -15.87
C LYS A 14 9.08 -2.42 -14.64
N HIS A 15 9.58 -2.17 -13.43
CA HIS A 15 8.92 -2.67 -12.21
C HIS A 15 7.50 -2.10 -12.06
N ILE A 16 7.34 -0.79 -12.27
CA ILE A 16 6.02 -0.14 -12.23
C ILE A 16 5.10 -0.71 -13.30
N GLU A 17 5.58 -0.90 -14.53
CA GLU A 17 4.80 -1.47 -15.64
C GLU A 17 4.34 -2.89 -15.32
N ILE A 18 5.22 -3.75 -14.80
CA ILE A 18 4.89 -5.13 -14.44
C ILE A 18 3.82 -5.16 -13.34
N ASP A 19 4.02 -4.41 -12.26
CA ASP A 19 3.09 -4.39 -11.12
C ASP A 19 1.72 -3.82 -11.55
N TYR A 20 1.73 -2.78 -12.38
CA TYR A 20 0.50 -2.18 -12.91
C TYR A 20 -0.28 -3.18 -13.76
N HIS A 21 0.37 -3.85 -14.72
CA HIS A 21 -0.30 -4.80 -15.59
C HIS A 21 -0.85 -5.99 -14.81
N PHE A 22 -0.07 -6.53 -13.88
CA PHE A 22 -0.48 -7.62 -13.00
C PHE A 22 -1.74 -7.26 -12.20
N ILE A 23 -1.73 -6.12 -11.49
CA ILE A 23 -2.88 -5.69 -10.67
C ILE A 23 -4.10 -5.41 -11.56
N ARG A 24 -3.92 -4.74 -12.71
CA ARG A 24 -5.01 -4.40 -13.63
C ARG A 24 -5.72 -5.62 -14.17
N GLU A 25 -4.98 -6.67 -14.52
CA GLU A 25 -5.55 -7.93 -14.99
C GLU A 25 -6.42 -8.59 -13.92
N HIS A 26 -5.96 -8.63 -12.67
CA HIS A 26 -6.70 -9.21 -11.54
C HIS A 26 -7.95 -8.39 -11.18
N ILE A 27 -7.92 -7.08 -11.35
CA ILE A 27 -9.11 -6.24 -11.20
C ILE A 27 -10.11 -6.53 -12.35
N SER A 28 -9.62 -6.59 -13.59
CA SER A 28 -10.47 -6.83 -14.76
C SER A 28 -11.10 -8.23 -14.79
N SER A 29 -10.42 -9.23 -14.22
CA SER A 29 -10.95 -10.58 -14.09
C SER A 29 -11.93 -10.73 -12.93
N GLY A 30 -12.09 -9.69 -12.09
CA GLY A 30 -12.92 -9.72 -10.90
C GLY A 30 -12.29 -10.48 -9.72
N ALA A 31 -11.04 -10.94 -9.84
CA ALA A 31 -10.32 -11.59 -8.74
C ALA A 31 -10.00 -10.61 -7.60
N ILE A 32 -9.86 -9.32 -7.90
CA ILE A 32 -9.67 -8.25 -6.91
C ILE A 32 -10.75 -7.17 -7.10
N GLN A 33 -11.46 -6.86 -6.02
CA GLN A 33 -12.36 -5.70 -5.97
C GLN A 33 -11.68 -4.55 -5.23
N LEU A 34 -11.56 -3.40 -5.89
CA LEU A 34 -11.02 -2.19 -5.28
C LEU A 34 -12.14 -1.39 -4.60
N THR A 35 -11.97 -1.07 -3.33
CA THR A 35 -12.86 -0.19 -2.59
C THR A 35 -12.07 0.96 -1.98
N HIS A 36 -12.63 2.17 -2.04
CA HIS A 36 -12.00 3.33 -1.43
C HIS A 36 -12.26 3.33 0.08
N LEU A 37 -11.19 3.45 0.87
CA LEU A 37 -11.27 3.65 2.31
C LEU A 37 -10.69 5.01 2.66
N SER A 38 -11.35 5.71 3.59
CA SER A 38 -10.82 6.96 4.10
C SER A 38 -9.48 6.71 4.81
N SER A 39 -8.56 7.67 4.77
CA SER A 39 -7.28 7.54 5.48
C SER A 39 -7.45 7.36 6.99
N LYS A 40 -8.59 7.79 7.56
CA LYS A 40 -8.93 7.57 8.98
C LYS A 40 -9.23 6.09 9.28
N ASP A 41 -9.67 5.34 8.29
CA ASP A 41 -10.09 3.94 8.41
C ASP A 41 -9.05 2.96 7.85
N GLN A 42 -8.04 3.45 7.14
CA GLN A 42 -6.96 2.64 6.59
C GLN A 42 -5.98 2.16 7.69
N ILE A 43 -6.24 0.97 8.24
CA ILE A 43 -5.42 0.37 9.33
C ILE A 43 -3.97 0.11 8.90
N ALA A 44 -3.75 -0.23 7.62
CA ALA A 44 -2.42 -0.49 7.05
C ALA A 44 -1.43 0.68 7.17
N ASP A 45 -1.93 1.90 7.41
CA ASP A 45 -1.09 3.09 7.64
C ASP A 45 -0.11 2.90 8.79
N ILE A 46 -0.45 2.08 9.80
CA ILE A 46 0.45 1.80 10.93
C ILE A 46 1.76 1.13 10.51
N LEU A 47 1.76 0.39 9.40
CA LEU A 47 2.93 -0.36 8.91
C LEU A 47 3.72 0.39 7.84
N THR A 48 3.13 1.45 7.26
CA THR A 48 3.65 2.07 6.03
C THR A 48 3.99 3.55 6.21
N LYS A 49 3.51 4.20 7.28
CA LYS A 49 3.67 5.64 7.51
C LYS A 49 4.29 5.92 8.87
N SER A 50 5.04 7.03 8.95
CA SER A 50 5.39 7.66 10.21
C SER A 50 4.19 8.42 10.75
N LEU A 51 3.62 7.95 11.87
CA LEU A 51 2.38 8.49 12.45
C LEU A 51 2.65 9.21 13.78
N SER A 52 1.78 10.16 14.13
CA SER A 52 1.79 10.73 15.48
C SER A 52 1.44 9.66 16.53
N PRO A 53 1.92 9.79 17.79
CA PRO A 53 1.63 8.80 18.83
C PRO A 53 0.14 8.51 19.02
N ALA A 54 -0.70 9.55 18.98
CA ALA A 54 -2.15 9.41 19.06
C ALA A 54 -2.70 8.53 17.93
N ARG A 55 -2.33 8.84 16.67
CA ARG A 55 -2.81 8.09 15.50
C ARG A 55 -2.28 6.65 15.49
N PHE A 56 -1.04 6.44 15.91
CA PHE A 56 -0.46 5.10 16.04
C PHE A 56 -1.22 4.27 17.08
N ASN A 57 -1.51 4.84 18.25
CA ASN A 57 -2.26 4.15 19.31
C ASN A 57 -3.70 3.82 18.87
N ASP A 58 -4.37 4.74 18.17
CA ASP A 58 -5.70 4.49 17.60
C ASP A 58 -5.67 3.29 16.65
N LEU A 59 -4.74 3.25 15.69
CA LEU A 59 -4.62 2.15 14.73
C LEU A 59 -4.18 0.84 15.41
N ARG A 60 -3.28 0.90 16.40
CA ARG A 60 -2.84 -0.25 17.17
C ARG A 60 -4.00 -0.90 17.92
N SER A 61 -4.91 -0.10 18.48
CA SER A 61 -6.11 -0.60 19.15
C SER A 61 -7.04 -1.36 18.19
N LYS A 62 -7.14 -0.91 16.93
CA LYS A 62 -7.91 -1.60 15.87
C LYS A 62 -7.30 -2.95 15.47
N LEU A 63 -6.01 -3.16 15.73
CA LEU A 63 -5.33 -4.45 15.58
C LEU A 63 -5.45 -5.36 16.82
N THR A 64 -6.27 -4.99 17.81
CA THR A 64 -6.45 -5.72 19.08
C THR A 64 -5.19 -5.82 19.96
N ILE A 65 -4.13 -5.07 19.64
CA ILE A 65 -2.89 -5.03 20.41
C ILE A 65 -3.09 -4.12 21.64
N ARG A 66 -3.46 -4.73 22.77
CA ARG A 66 -3.64 -4.03 24.05
C ARG A 66 -2.40 -4.18 24.92
N SER A 67 -2.17 -3.20 25.79
CA SER A 67 -1.17 -3.33 26.85
C SER A 67 -1.58 -4.50 27.75
N SER A 68 -0.63 -5.32 28.19
CA SER A 68 -0.92 -6.34 29.21
C SER A 68 -1.42 -5.61 30.45
N ASN A 69 -2.58 -6.02 30.96
CA ASN A 69 -3.05 -5.59 32.27
C ASN A 69 -1.98 -6.02 33.28
N ALA A 70 -1.22 -5.06 33.80
CA ALA A 70 -0.37 -5.27 34.96
C ALA A 70 -1.26 -5.29 36.22
#